data_AF-A0A165AYX7-F1
#
_entry.id   AF-A0A165AYX7-F1
#
_cell.length_a   1.000
_cell.length_b   1.000
_cell.length_c   1.000
_cell.angle_alpha   90.00
_cell.angle_beta   90.00
_cell.angle_gamma   90.00
#
_symmetry.space_group_name_H-M   'P 1'
#
loop_
_entity.id
_entity.type
_entity.pdbx_description
1 polymer ?
#
loop_
_entity_poly.entity_id
_entity_poly.type
_entity_poly.pdbx_seq_one_letter_code
_entity_poly.pdbx_strand_id
1 'polypeptide(L)'
;MPPQFQVYQQQYATAPSAQPVQGSSQGVIHPPPPPGRELDSKYDCPYCGKRFDRPSSIHITSHTGEKPFVCAYPGCGRRFSVNSNMRRHLR
;
A
#
# COMPACT_ATOMS: atom_id res chain seq x y z
N MET A 1 -4.98 -65.44 6.95
CA MET A 1 -5.46 -65.11 8.31
C MET A 1 -4.28 -65.28 9.27
N PRO A 2 -4.05 -64.42 10.29
CA PRO A 2 -4.75 -63.19 10.67
C PRO A 2 -3.72 -62.08 11.14
N PRO A 3 -4.05 -61.07 12.01
CA PRO A 3 -3.88 -59.65 11.68
C PRO A 3 -3.20 -58.79 12.80
N GLN A 4 -3.08 -57.48 12.55
CA GLN A 4 -3.24 -56.32 13.46
C GLN A 4 -2.66 -56.36 14.89
N PHE A 5 -1.91 -55.31 15.26
CA PHE A 5 -2.03 -54.45 16.46
C PHE A 5 -0.71 -53.66 16.60
N GLN A 6 -0.58 -52.40 17.02
CA GLN A 6 -1.45 -51.24 17.21
C GLN A 6 -0.50 -50.14 17.70
N VAL A 7 -0.78 -48.89 17.35
CA VAL A 7 -0.52 -47.64 18.11
C VAL A 7 0.84 -47.42 18.79
N TYR A 8 1.58 -46.41 18.33
CA TYR A 8 2.33 -45.54 19.26
C TYR A 8 2.33 -44.08 18.77
N GLN A 9 1.47 -43.30 19.43
CA GLN A 9 1.53 -41.86 19.66
C GLN A 9 1.17 -40.89 18.52
N GLN A 10 -0.06 -40.38 18.63
CA GLN A 10 -0.43 -39.01 18.27
C GLN A 10 0.58 -38.04 18.87
N GLN A 11 1.23 -37.23 18.02
CA GLN A 11 1.88 -35.99 18.41
C GLN A 11 1.56 -34.84 17.42
N TYR A 12 0.35 -34.31 17.55
CA TYR A 12 0.03 -32.88 17.56
C TYR A 12 1.09 -31.91 16.98
N ALA A 13 0.82 -31.40 15.78
CA ALA A 13 0.98 -29.98 15.43
C ALA A 13 0.30 -29.71 14.08
N THR A 14 -1.00 -29.41 14.13
CA THR A 14 -1.70 -28.69 13.06
C THR A 14 -1.02 -27.34 12.89
N ALA A 15 -0.24 -27.16 11.81
CA ALA A 15 0.21 -25.84 11.42
C ALA A 15 -1.01 -25.03 10.96
N PRO A 16 -1.37 -23.90 11.60
CA PRO A 16 -2.31 -23.00 10.99
C PRO A 16 -1.65 -22.45 9.73
N SER A 17 -2.26 -22.75 8.58
CA SER A 17 -2.00 -22.04 7.33
C SER A 17 -2.13 -20.55 7.62
N ALA A 18 -1.00 -19.87 7.74
CA ALA A 18 -0.96 -18.43 7.89
C ALA A 18 -1.62 -17.84 6.65
N GLN A 19 -2.86 -17.40 6.83
CA GLN A 19 -3.63 -16.72 5.81
C GLN A 19 -2.88 -15.45 5.38
N PRO A 20 -3.02 -15.03 4.11
CA PRO A 20 -2.36 -13.86 3.59
C PRO A 20 -2.72 -12.65 4.45
N VAL A 21 -1.71 -11.90 4.87
CA VAL A 21 -1.89 -10.64 5.59
C VAL A 21 -2.73 -9.71 4.72
N GLN A 22 -4.01 -9.58 5.06
CA GLN A 22 -4.84 -8.52 4.56
C GLN A 22 -4.27 -7.24 5.15
N GLY A 23 -3.36 -6.61 4.41
CA GLY A 23 -2.91 -5.26 4.69
C GLY A 23 -4.15 -4.38 4.66
N SER A 24 -4.60 -3.98 5.85
CA SER A 24 -5.70 -3.05 6.07
C SER A 24 -5.33 -1.70 5.46
N SER A 25 -5.50 -1.55 4.15
CA SER A 25 -5.64 -0.25 3.54
C SER A 25 -6.93 0.33 4.10
N GLN A 26 -6.81 1.21 5.09
CA GLN A 26 -7.88 2.12 5.45
C GLN A 26 -8.28 2.84 4.16
N GLY A 27 -9.36 2.38 3.52
CA GLY A 27 -9.95 3.02 2.36
C GLY A 27 -10.45 4.37 2.83
N VAL A 28 -9.63 5.40 2.67
CA VAL A 28 -10.07 6.78 2.73
C VAL A 28 -11.06 6.93 1.59
N ILE A 29 -12.35 6.86 1.91
CA ILE A 29 -13.41 7.22 0.99
C ILE A 29 -13.26 8.73 0.76
N HIS A 30 -12.49 9.09 -0.26
CA HIS A 30 -12.45 10.46 -0.73
C HIS A 30 -13.83 10.78 -1.31
N PRO A 31 -14.52 11.81 -0.81
CA PRO A 31 -15.82 12.19 -1.37
C PRO A 31 -15.63 12.52 -2.86
N PRO A 32 -16.60 12.14 -3.73
CA PRO A 32 -16.53 12.48 -5.14
C PRO A 32 -16.42 14.00 -5.30
N PRO A 33 -15.54 14.50 -6.18
CA PRO A 33 -15.37 15.94 -6.38
C PRO A 33 -16.71 16.58 -6.82
N PRO A 34 -16.99 17.83 -6.41
CA PRO A 34 -18.25 18.49 -6.76
C PRO A 34 -18.38 18.62 -8.28
N PRO A 35 -19.55 18.32 -8.86
CA PRO A 35 -19.78 18.48 -10.29
C PRO A 35 -19.86 19.97 -10.60
N GLY A 36 -18.84 20.53 -11.26
CA GLY A 36 -18.88 21.97 -11.55
C GLY A 36 -17.69 22.57 -12.31
N ARG A 37 -16.82 21.75 -12.89
CA ARG A 37 -15.77 22.25 -13.81
C ARG A 37 -15.48 21.14 -14.79
N GLU A 38 -15.85 21.35 -16.04
CA GLU A 38 -15.50 20.45 -17.13
C GLU A 38 -14.00 20.25 -17.12
N LEU A 39 -13.63 19.01 -16.81
CA LEU A 39 -12.26 18.56 -16.64
C LEU A 39 -11.67 18.28 -18.03
N ASP A 40 -11.65 19.29 -18.90
CA ASP A 40 -11.18 19.18 -20.29
C ASP A 40 -9.64 19.17 -20.38
N SER A 41 -8.97 18.63 -19.37
CA SER A 41 -7.51 18.51 -19.34
C SER A 41 -7.13 17.41 -18.39
N LYS A 42 -6.62 16.30 -18.95
CA LYS A 42 -6.08 15.10 -18.29
C LYS A 42 -4.96 15.30 -17.23
N TYR A 43 -4.72 16.54 -16.82
CA TYR A 43 -3.64 16.98 -15.94
C TYR A 43 -4.12 17.87 -14.80
N ASP A 44 -5.42 18.00 -14.60
CA ASP A 44 -5.95 18.62 -13.40
C ASP A 44 -5.81 17.68 -12.18
N CYS A 45 -5.86 18.26 -10.99
CA CYS A 45 -5.89 17.53 -9.74
C CYS A 45 -7.34 17.35 -9.26
N PRO A 46 -7.80 16.11 -9.00
CA PRO A 46 -9.17 15.85 -8.54
C PRO A 46 -9.46 16.39 -7.14
N TYR A 47 -8.45 16.67 -6.33
CA TYR A 47 -8.61 17.13 -4.95
C TYR A 47 -8.72 18.65 -4.80
N CYS A 48 -8.05 19.41 -5.67
CA CYS A 48 -8.01 20.88 -5.57
C CYS A 48 -8.31 21.61 -6.90
N GLY A 49 -8.49 20.88 -7.99
CA GLY A 49 -8.73 21.41 -9.33
C GLY A 49 -7.55 22.21 -9.91
N LYS A 50 -6.34 22.08 -9.35
CA LYS A 50 -5.13 22.69 -9.92
C LYS A 50 -4.78 22.01 -11.23
N ARG A 51 -4.54 22.78 -12.28
CA ARG A 51 -4.10 22.28 -13.59
C ARG A 51 -2.57 22.27 -13.67
N PHE A 52 -2.02 21.17 -14.15
CA PHE A 52 -0.60 21.00 -14.44
C PHE A 52 -0.40 20.78 -15.94
N ASP A 53 0.80 21.00 -16.46
CA ASP A 53 1.13 20.66 -17.86
C ASP A 53 1.40 19.15 -18.06
N ARG A 54 1.50 18.39 -16.96
CA ARG A 54 1.82 16.96 -16.93
C ARG A 54 1.11 16.29 -15.77
N PRO A 55 0.83 14.98 -15.85
CA PRO A 55 0.25 14.27 -14.72
C PRO A 55 1.26 14.26 -13.58
N SER A 56 0.87 14.78 -12.42
CA SER A 56 1.75 14.91 -11.26
C SER A 56 1.27 14.00 -10.13
N SER A 57 1.67 12.73 -10.18
CA SER A 57 1.44 11.81 -9.06
C SER A 57 2.04 12.34 -7.76
N ILE A 58 3.15 13.09 -7.84
CA ILE A 58 3.79 13.75 -6.70
C ILE A 58 2.85 14.76 -6.06
N HIS A 59 2.15 15.57 -6.86
CA HIS A 59 1.15 16.48 -6.33
C HIS A 59 0.01 15.73 -5.63
N ILE A 60 -0.45 14.61 -6.20
CA ILE A 60 -1.50 13.79 -5.59
C ILE A 60 -1.08 13.25 -4.22
N THR A 61 0.18 12.81 -4.05
CA THR A 61 0.67 12.36 -2.74
C THR A 61 0.63 13.42 -1.64
N SER A 62 0.56 14.71 -2.00
CA SER A 62 0.39 15.79 -1.00
C SER A 62 -1.04 15.87 -0.45
N HIS A 63 -2.04 15.39 -1.21
CA HIS A 63 -3.43 15.30 -0.78
C HIS A 63 -3.72 14.02 -0.02
N THR A 64 -3.23 12.88 -0.53
CA THR A 64 -3.48 11.57 0.11
C THR A 64 -2.56 11.32 1.29
N GLY A 65 -1.45 12.04 1.38
CA GLY A 65 -0.40 11.79 2.38
C GLY A 65 0.30 10.44 2.17
N GLU A 66 0.00 9.72 1.08
CA GLU A 66 0.59 8.42 0.80
C GLU A 66 2.05 8.59 0.40
N LYS A 67 2.92 7.88 1.12
CA LYS A 67 4.36 7.87 0.89
C LYS A 67 4.80 6.43 0.63
N PRO A 68 4.69 5.97 -0.63
CA PRO A 68 4.95 4.57 -0.98
C PRO A 68 6.43 4.20 -0.87
N PHE A 69 7.34 5.18 -0.94
CA PHE A 69 8.77 4.90 -0.89
C PHE A 69 9.26 4.95 0.55
N VAL A 70 9.57 3.80 1.13
CA VAL A 70 10.08 3.69 2.51
C VAL A 70 11.59 3.46 2.48
N CYS A 71 12.31 4.10 3.40
CA CYS A 71 13.72 3.86 3.62
C CYS A 71 13.93 2.41 4.09
N ALA A 72 14.73 1.64 3.35
CA ALA A 72 15.05 0.25 3.68
C ALA A 72 16.07 0.12 4.83
N TYR A 73 16.65 1.24 5.30
CA TYR A 73 17.61 1.19 6.41
C TYR A 73 16.88 0.85 7.72
N PRO A 74 17.32 -0.22 8.43
CA PRO A 74 16.69 -0.64 9.67
C PRO A 74 16.76 0.48 10.72
N GLY A 75 15.62 0.81 11.32
CA GLY A 75 15.50 1.89 12.31
C GLY A 75 15.27 3.30 11.75
N CYS A 76 15.32 3.51 10.44
CA CYS A 76 15.07 4.84 9.86
C CYS A 76 13.57 5.17 9.76
N GLY A 77 12.76 4.24 9.23
CA GLY A 77 11.30 4.38 9.10
C GLY A 77 10.82 5.55 8.23
N ARG A 78 11.71 6.32 7.59
CA ARG A 78 11.35 7.50 6.79
C ARG A 78 10.60 7.09 5.53
N ARG A 79 9.50 7.80 5.24
CA ARG A 79 8.68 7.61 4.05
C ARG A 79 8.78 8.84 3.15
N PHE A 80 8.80 8.61 1.84
CA PHE A 80 8.95 9.62 0.80
C PHE A 80 7.86 9.45 -0.26
N SER A 81 7.44 10.58 -0.82
CA SER A 81 6.49 10.63 -1.94
C SER A 81 7.13 10.32 -3.29
N VAL A 82 8.46 10.39 -3.39
CA VAL A 82 9.20 10.25 -4.65
C VAL A 82 10.41 9.35 -4.47
N ASN A 83 10.63 8.43 -5.41
CA ASN A 83 11.78 7.51 -5.39
C ASN A 83 13.11 8.24 -5.40
N SER A 84 13.26 9.30 -6.20
CA SER A 84 14.49 10.09 -6.27
C SER A 84 14.86 10.73 -4.93
N ASN A 85 13.86 11.19 -4.16
CA ASN A 85 14.07 11.74 -2.81
C ASN A 85 14.52 10.65 -1.84
N MET A 86 13.90 9.47 -1.87
CA MET A 86 14.36 8.32 -1.08
C MET A 86 15.78 7.91 -1.47
N ARG A 87 16.10 7.82 -2.77
CA ARG A 87 17.45 7.46 -3.24
C ARG A 87 18.51 8.49 -2.84
N ARG A 88 18.17 9.78 -2.85
CA ARG A 88 19.05 10.84 -2.36
C ARG A 88 19.27 10.75 -0.85
N HIS A 89 18.24 10.37 -0.10
CA HIS A 89 18.37 10.16 1.34
C HIS A 89 19.28 8.97 1.72
N LEU A 90 19.38 7.95 0.85
CA LEU A 90 20.22 6.76 1.05
C LEU A 90 21.70 6.94 0.67
N ARG A 91 22.08 8.05 0.04
CA ARG A 91 23.49 8.39 -0.21
C ARG A 91 24.07 9.10 0.99
#